data_AF-A0A6B3CFW1-F1
#
_entry.id   AF-A0A6B3CFW1-F1
#
_cell.length_a   1.000
_cell.length_b   1.000
_cell.length_c   1.000
_cell.angle_alpha   90.00
_cell.angle_beta   90.00
_cell.angle_gamma   90.00
#
_symmetry.space_group_name_H-M   'P 1'
#
loop_
_entity.id
_entity.type
_entity.pdbx_description
1 polymer ?
#
loop_
_entity_poly.entity_id
_entity_poly.type
_entity_poly.pdbx_seq_one_letter_code
_entity_poly.pdbx_strand_id
1 'polypeptide(L)'
;MAEQSCLVTNDWICGEYLRSRSQELADATVQHIGITVVSVLIGLAVAFPLALLARRGPRFAAPVLGLTTVLYTVPSLAMFSLLLPLFGLSAALVVTGLVLYSLTILVRNILAGLAAVPQEAKEAARGMGYGPGRLLWEVELPLALPAVMAGLRIATVSTVALTTVGSLVGKGGLGNLIEDALPSFFKAQVLTAAVLCVVLAVVADLLLLGLQRLLTPWTRISGAVEAAPAKTDAGPPAPATVKAG
;
A
#
# COMPACT_ATOMS: atom_id res chain seq x y z
N MET A 1 -9.00 -39.16 -32.86
CA MET A 1 -8.57 -37.77 -32.65
C MET A 1 -9.23 -37.30 -31.37
N ALA A 2 -8.58 -37.55 -30.21
CA ALA A 2 -9.01 -36.92 -28.97
C ALA A 2 -8.31 -35.56 -28.95
N GLU A 3 -9.06 -34.46 -28.94
CA GLU A 3 -8.47 -33.16 -28.61
C GLU A 3 -7.75 -33.32 -27.28
N GLN A 4 -6.43 -33.21 -27.27
CA GLN A 4 -5.65 -33.22 -26.03
C GLN A 4 -6.05 -31.96 -25.26
N SER A 5 -6.92 -32.12 -24.26
CA SER A 5 -7.34 -31.05 -23.37
C SER A 5 -6.10 -30.36 -22.79
N CYS A 6 -6.10 -29.03 -22.75
CA CYS A 6 -5.00 -28.24 -22.18
C CYS A 6 -4.70 -28.58 -20.71
N LEU A 7 -5.64 -29.24 -20.03
CA LEU A 7 -5.45 -29.80 -18.69
C LEU A 7 -4.50 -31.01 -18.68
N VAL A 8 -4.54 -31.85 -19.72
CA VAL A 8 -3.68 -33.04 -19.84
C VAL A 8 -2.30 -32.65 -20.34
N THR A 9 -2.23 -31.68 -21.26
CA THR A 9 -0.96 -31.16 -21.82
C THR A 9 -0.20 -30.27 -20.82
N ASN A 10 -0.87 -29.82 -19.75
CA ASN A 10 -0.33 -28.89 -18.75
C ASN A 10 0.22 -27.61 -19.39
N ASP A 11 -0.59 -27.00 -20.25
CA ASP A 11 -0.24 -25.74 -20.89
C ASP A 11 -0.29 -24.58 -19.89
N TRP A 12 0.47 -23.53 -20.16
CA TRP A 12 0.48 -22.33 -19.32
C TRP A 12 -0.87 -21.60 -19.32
N ILE A 13 -1.56 -21.58 -20.46
CA ILE A 13 -2.84 -20.89 -20.63
C ILE A 13 -3.89 -21.93 -20.98
N CYS A 14 -4.83 -22.16 -20.08
CA CYS A 14 -5.90 -23.14 -20.27
C CYS A 14 -7.25 -22.54 -19.91
N GLY A 15 -8.04 -22.18 -20.92
CA GLY A 15 -9.39 -21.63 -20.72
C GLY A 15 -10.36 -22.63 -20.06
N GLU A 16 -10.09 -23.93 -20.24
CA GLU A 16 -10.86 -25.01 -19.61
C GLU A 16 -10.62 -25.07 -18.10
N TYR A 17 -9.40 -24.78 -17.64
CA TYR A 17 -9.09 -24.64 -16.21
C TYR A 17 -9.90 -23.51 -15.57
N LEU A 18 -9.91 -22.33 -16.20
CA LEU A 18 -10.68 -21.17 -15.72
C LEU A 18 -12.18 -21.47 -15.59
N ARG A 19 -12.78 -22.20 -16.54
CA ARG A 19 -14.20 -22.55 -16.47
C ARG A 19 -14.48 -23.62 -15.43
N SER A 20 -13.70 -24.71 -15.44
CA SER A 20 -13.91 -25.85 -14.53
C SER A 20 -13.60 -25.54 -13.06
N ARG A 21 -12.67 -24.63 -12.79
CA ARG A 21 -12.22 -24.23 -11.44
C ARG A 21 -12.67 -22.83 -11.05
N SER A 22 -13.66 -22.27 -11.74
CA SER A 22 -14.15 -20.89 -11.51
C SER A 22 -14.62 -20.63 -10.07
N GLN A 23 -15.33 -21.58 -9.46
CA GLN A 23 -15.81 -21.45 -8.08
C GLN A 23 -14.64 -21.42 -7.08
N GLU A 24 -13.68 -22.33 -7.23
CA GLU A 24 -12.48 -22.39 -6.39
C GLU A 24 -11.63 -21.11 -6.50
N LEU A 25 -11.47 -20.58 -7.72
CA LEU A 25 -10.80 -19.29 -7.96
C LEU A 25 -11.54 -18.12 -7.32
N ALA A 26 -12.88 -18.12 -7.39
CA ALA A 26 -13.72 -17.08 -6.78
C ALA A 26 -13.61 -17.11 -5.26
N ASP A 27 -13.74 -18.28 -4.64
CA ASP A 27 -13.64 -18.45 -3.18
C ASP A 27 -12.26 -18.05 -2.66
N ALA A 28 -11.20 -18.47 -3.35
CA ALA A 28 -9.83 -18.10 -3.01
C ALA A 28 -9.59 -16.58 -3.14
N THR A 29 -10.18 -15.95 -4.15
CA THR A 29 -10.11 -14.49 -4.34
C THR A 29 -10.84 -13.75 -3.23
N VAL A 30 -12.07 -14.18 -2.88
CA VAL A 30 -12.85 -13.58 -1.79
C VAL A 30 -12.12 -13.71 -0.46
N GLN A 31 -11.54 -14.88 -0.17
CA GLN A 31 -10.72 -15.10 1.01
C GLN A 31 -9.50 -14.16 1.02
N HIS A 32 -8.79 -14.04 -0.10
CA HIS A 32 -7.60 -13.20 -0.21
C HIS A 32 -7.94 -11.71 0.00
N ILE A 33 -9.04 -11.24 -0.57
CA ILE A 33 -9.57 -9.89 -0.36
C ILE A 33 -9.92 -9.69 1.12
N GLY A 34 -10.68 -10.61 1.72
CA GLY A 34 -11.11 -10.51 3.11
C GLY A 34 -9.94 -10.39 4.08
N ILE A 35 -8.92 -11.25 3.93
CA ILE A 35 -7.72 -11.24 4.77
C ILE A 35 -6.94 -9.94 4.58
N THR A 36 -6.75 -9.50 3.34
CA THR A 36 -6.02 -8.26 3.03
C THR A 36 -6.72 -7.06 3.64
N VAL A 37 -8.02 -6.88 3.37
CA VAL A 37 -8.79 -5.73 3.83
C VAL A 37 -8.83 -5.67 5.35
N VAL A 38 -9.12 -6.78 6.02
CA VAL A 38 -9.15 -6.83 7.50
C VAL A 38 -7.78 -6.48 8.07
N SER A 39 -6.71 -7.02 7.51
CA SER A 39 -5.34 -6.77 8.00
C SER A 39 -4.92 -5.31 7.82
N VAL A 40 -5.20 -4.73 6.66
CA VAL A 40 -4.88 -3.31 6.38
C VAL A 40 -5.70 -2.38 7.26
N LEU A 41 -7.01 -2.64 7.44
CA LEU A 41 -7.87 -1.80 8.26
C LEU A 41 -7.46 -1.82 9.74
N ILE A 42 -7.20 -3.00 10.30
CA ILE A 42 -6.70 -3.13 11.68
C ILE A 42 -5.32 -2.47 11.78
N GLY A 43 -4.43 -2.73 10.82
CA GLY A 43 -3.11 -2.13 10.74
C GLY A 43 -3.17 -0.60 10.75
N LEU A 44 -4.07 0.00 9.96
CA LEU A 44 -4.29 1.45 9.91
C LEU A 44 -4.87 1.99 11.22
N ALA A 45 -5.88 1.31 11.78
CA ALA A 45 -6.51 1.69 13.04
C ALA A 45 -5.53 1.72 14.21
N VAL A 46 -4.51 0.85 14.20
CA VAL A 46 -3.45 0.80 15.23
C VAL A 46 -2.27 1.70 14.87
N ALA A 47 -1.86 1.76 13.60
CA ALA A 47 -0.74 2.58 13.14
C ALA A 47 -1.00 4.08 13.29
N PHE A 48 -2.23 4.54 13.04
CA PHE A 48 -2.58 5.95 13.14
C PHE A 48 -2.38 6.53 14.55
N PRO A 49 -2.94 5.96 15.64
CA PRO A 49 -2.69 6.45 16.99
C PRO A 49 -1.23 6.30 17.42
N LEU A 50 -0.55 5.22 17.01
CA LEU A 50 0.88 5.03 17.28
C LEU A 50 1.74 6.12 16.63
N ALA A 51 1.49 6.44 15.37
CA ALA A 51 2.17 7.52 14.66
C ALA A 51 1.90 8.87 15.33
N LEU A 52 0.66 9.11 15.77
CA LEU A 52 0.30 10.34 16.45
C LEU A 52 0.98 10.47 17.83
N LEU A 53 1.14 9.36 18.55
CA LEU A 53 1.90 9.30 19.79
C LEU A 53 3.38 9.53 19.55
N ALA A 54 3.96 8.87 18.54
CA ALA A 54 5.35 9.05 18.13
C ALA A 54 5.66 10.52 17.76
N ARG A 55 4.71 11.23 17.16
CA ARG A 55 4.85 12.66 16.84
C ARG A 55 4.98 13.56 18.07
N ARG A 56 4.49 13.15 19.25
CA ARG A 56 4.51 14.00 20.46
C ARG A 56 5.93 14.29 20.98
N GLY A 57 6.93 13.53 20.56
CA GLY A 57 8.33 13.84 20.84
C GLY A 57 9.28 12.67 20.67
N PRO A 58 10.60 12.91 20.73
CA PRO A 58 11.63 11.90 20.49
C PRO A 58 11.55 10.71 21.46
N ARG A 59 11.06 10.94 22.68
CA ARG A 59 10.84 9.88 23.69
C ARG A 59 9.82 8.83 23.27
N PHE A 60 8.82 9.20 22.48
CA PHE A 60 7.82 8.26 21.94
C PHE A 60 8.19 7.79 20.54
N ALA A 61 8.86 8.63 19.74
CA ALA A 61 9.31 8.26 18.41
C ALA A 61 10.35 7.12 18.44
N ALA A 62 11.35 7.21 19.32
CA ALA A 62 12.42 6.21 19.42
C ALA A 62 11.92 4.78 19.66
N PRO A 63 11.07 4.48 20.67
CA PRO A 63 10.57 3.12 20.88
C PRO A 63 9.64 2.64 19.77
N VAL A 64 8.77 3.51 19.22
CA VAL A 64 7.86 3.14 18.13
C VAL A 64 8.63 2.80 16.85
N LEU A 65 9.61 3.63 16.48
CA LEU A 65 10.46 3.39 15.31
C LEU A 65 11.42 2.21 15.53
N GLY A 66 11.93 2.04 16.76
CA GLY A 66 12.74 0.89 17.14
C GLY A 66 11.95 -0.42 17.00
N LEU A 67 10.77 -0.50 17.60
CA LEU A 67 9.90 -1.67 17.53
C LEU A 67 9.51 -2.00 16.08
N THR A 68 9.09 -1.00 15.31
CA THR A 68 8.75 -1.21 13.89
C THR A 68 9.94 -1.62 13.04
N THR A 69 11.16 -1.21 13.40
CA THR A 69 12.39 -1.69 12.74
C THR A 69 12.63 -3.15 13.04
N VAL A 70 12.59 -3.55 14.32
CA VAL A 70 12.76 -4.94 14.74
C VAL A 70 11.73 -5.84 14.07
N LEU A 71 10.45 -5.45 14.10
CA LEU A 71 9.38 -6.22 13.44
C LEU A 71 9.62 -6.38 11.93
N TYR A 72 10.08 -5.34 11.24
CA TYR A 72 10.36 -5.39 9.81
C TYR A 72 11.57 -6.27 9.46
N THR A 73 12.52 -6.43 10.39
CA THR A 73 13.69 -7.31 10.19
C THR A 73 13.38 -8.80 10.34
N VAL A 74 12.28 -9.15 11.02
CA VAL A 74 11.84 -10.55 11.11
C VAL A 74 11.28 -10.96 9.75
N PRO A 75 11.71 -12.08 9.14
CA PRO A 75 11.09 -12.61 7.92
C PRO A 75 9.65 -13.09 8.17
N SER A 76 8.78 -13.02 7.16
CA SER A 76 7.36 -13.33 7.33
C SER A 76 7.13 -14.78 7.76
N LEU A 77 7.93 -15.70 7.21
CA LEU A 77 7.96 -17.11 7.59
C LEU A 77 8.26 -17.30 9.09
N ALA A 78 9.30 -16.64 9.58
CA ALA A 78 9.70 -16.73 10.99
C ALA A 78 8.64 -16.10 11.91
N MET A 79 7.99 -15.02 11.46
CA MET A 79 6.93 -14.37 12.21
C MET A 79 5.70 -15.26 12.38
N PHE A 80 5.32 -16.02 11.35
CA PHE A 80 4.24 -17.02 11.47
C PHE A 80 4.60 -18.13 12.46
N SER A 81 5.81 -18.66 12.41
CA SER A 81 6.27 -19.65 13.39
C SER A 81 6.25 -19.12 14.83
N LEU A 82 6.56 -17.84 15.04
CA LEU A 82 6.52 -17.20 16.36
C LEU A 82 5.08 -17.00 16.88
N LEU A 83 4.12 -16.74 15.99
CA LEU A 83 2.71 -16.53 16.32
C LEU A 83 1.94 -17.85 16.50
N LEU A 84 2.45 -18.96 15.94
CA LEU A 84 1.81 -20.28 15.97
C LEU A 84 1.43 -20.78 17.37
N PRO A 85 2.28 -20.69 18.41
CA PRO A 85 1.91 -21.14 19.75
C PRO A 85 0.78 -20.31 20.40
N LEU A 86 0.61 -19.05 19.97
CA LEU A 86 -0.38 -18.13 20.54
C LEU A 86 -1.74 -18.25 19.86
N PHE A 87 -1.76 -18.41 18.53
CA PHE A 87 -2.97 -18.36 17.72
C PHE A 87 -3.37 -19.70 17.09
N GLY A 88 -2.48 -20.71 17.14
CA GLY A 88 -2.65 -21.98 16.44
C GLY A 88 -2.74 -21.82 14.92
N LEU A 89 -3.09 -22.92 14.24
CA LEU A 89 -3.35 -22.94 12.79
C LEU A 89 -4.71 -22.27 12.50
N SER A 90 -4.73 -20.94 12.44
CA SER A 90 -5.95 -20.16 12.30
C SER A 90 -5.79 -18.98 11.36
N ALA A 91 -6.92 -18.42 10.89
CA ALA A 91 -6.91 -17.18 10.11
C ALA A 91 -6.37 -16.00 10.94
N ALA A 92 -6.56 -16.02 12.26
CA ALA A 92 -6.06 -14.99 13.18
C ALA A 92 -4.53 -14.90 13.18
N LEU A 93 -3.83 -16.04 13.00
CA LEU A 93 -2.38 -16.07 12.88
C LEU A 93 -1.90 -15.25 11.67
N VAL A 94 -2.46 -15.53 10.50
CA VAL A 94 -2.09 -14.84 9.25
C VAL A 94 -2.45 -13.37 9.34
N VAL A 95 -3.68 -13.04 9.76
CA VAL A 95 -4.13 -11.65 9.92
C VAL A 95 -3.23 -10.89 10.90
N THR A 96 -2.89 -11.46 12.05
CA THR A 96 -2.00 -10.80 13.03
C THR A 96 -0.64 -10.52 12.43
N GLY A 97 -0.06 -11.48 11.70
CA GLY A 97 1.23 -11.27 11.03
C GLY A 97 1.17 -10.15 9.99
N LEU A 98 0.13 -10.13 9.17
CA LEU A 98 -0.08 -9.09 8.15
C LEU A 98 -0.35 -7.71 8.77
N VAL A 99 -1.08 -7.66 9.89
CA VAL A 99 -1.30 -6.44 10.66
C VAL A 99 0.02 -5.87 11.17
N LEU A 100 0.90 -6.70 11.73
CA LEU A 100 2.21 -6.26 12.21
C LEU A 100 3.06 -5.66 11.08
N TYR A 101 3.11 -6.32 9.91
CA TYR A 101 3.81 -5.76 8.75
C TYR A 101 3.17 -4.45 8.25
N SER A 102 1.86 -4.44 8.06
CA SER A 102 1.11 -3.26 7.64
C SER A 102 1.37 -2.10 8.59
N LEU A 103 1.37 -2.36 9.89
CA LEU A 103 1.66 -1.37 10.93
C LEU A 103 3.07 -0.78 10.77
N THR A 104 4.09 -1.58 10.48
CA THR A 104 5.46 -1.05 10.28
C THR A 104 5.52 -0.08 9.10
N ILE A 105 4.84 -0.40 7.99
CA ILE A 105 4.81 0.43 6.78
C ILE A 105 3.99 1.69 7.03
N LEU A 106 2.79 1.55 7.60
CA LEU A 106 1.85 2.64 7.81
C LEU A 106 2.38 3.67 8.81
N VAL A 107 2.96 3.25 9.94
CA VAL A 107 3.52 4.19 10.93
C VAL A 107 4.58 5.08 10.28
N ARG A 108 5.51 4.50 9.51
CA ARG A 108 6.58 5.25 8.83
C ARG A 108 6.03 6.24 7.82
N ASN A 109 5.09 5.81 6.98
CA ASN A 109 4.50 6.67 5.97
C ASN A 109 3.61 7.77 6.55
N ILE A 110 2.87 7.49 7.64
CA ILE A 110 2.07 8.52 8.33
C ILE A 110 2.98 9.57 8.95
N LEU A 111 4.06 9.16 9.63
CA LEU A 111 5.04 10.09 10.19
C LEU A 111 5.73 10.92 9.10
N ALA A 112 6.13 10.30 8.00
CA ALA A 112 6.71 11.01 6.86
C ALA A 112 5.73 12.00 6.23
N GLY A 113 4.46 11.62 6.06
CA GLY A 113 3.42 12.49 5.52
C GLY A 113 3.14 13.71 6.40
N LEU A 114 3.08 13.52 7.72
CA LEU A 114 2.91 14.63 8.68
C LEU A 114 4.15 15.54 8.75
N ALA A 115 5.34 14.98 8.58
CA ALA A 115 6.58 15.73 8.51
C ALA A 115 6.70 16.56 7.21
N ALA A 116 6.13 16.08 6.10
CA ALA A 116 6.12 16.75 4.81
C ALA A 116 5.21 17.99 4.73
N VAL A 117 4.35 18.21 5.74
CA VAL A 117 3.48 19.41 5.80
C VAL A 117 4.35 20.67 5.94
N PRO A 118 4.21 21.66 5.02
CA PRO A 118 5.01 22.89 5.03
C PRO A 118 4.96 23.62 6.37
N GLN A 119 6.12 24.12 6.81
CA GLN A 119 6.23 24.78 8.10
C GLN A 119 5.49 26.13 8.09
N GLU A 120 5.46 26.81 6.95
CA GLU A 120 4.78 28.08 6.72
C GLU A 120 3.27 27.95 6.97
N ALA A 121 2.67 26.84 6.52
CA ALA A 121 1.26 26.55 6.77
C ALA A 121 0.98 26.32 8.26
N LYS A 122 1.90 25.66 8.98
CA LYS A 122 1.78 25.44 10.43
C LYS A 122 1.92 26.74 11.21
N GLU A 123 2.85 27.60 10.82
CA GLU A 123 3.09 28.91 11.46
C GLU A 123 1.94 29.88 11.20
N ALA A 124 1.42 29.93 9.97
CA ALA A 124 0.23 30.73 9.64
C ALA A 124 -0.98 30.30 10.48
N ALA A 125 -1.24 29.00 10.60
CA ALA A 125 -2.32 28.48 11.43
C ALA A 125 -2.14 28.85 12.92
N ARG A 126 -0.92 28.72 13.45
CA ARG A 126 -0.63 29.18 14.83
C ARG A 126 -0.85 30.68 15.00
N GLY A 127 -0.46 31.49 14.01
CA GLY A 127 -0.71 32.94 13.99
C GLY A 127 -2.19 33.31 13.98
N MET A 128 -3.04 32.45 13.40
CA MET A 128 -4.52 32.56 13.46
C MET A 128 -5.13 32.04 14.77
N GLY A 129 -4.33 31.62 15.75
CA GLY A 129 -4.81 31.15 17.06
C GLY A 129 -5.19 29.67 17.11
N TYR A 130 -4.77 28.85 16.14
CA TYR A 130 -5.02 27.41 16.17
C TYR A 130 -4.28 26.73 17.32
N GLY A 131 -5.02 26.08 18.23
CA GLY A 131 -4.45 25.18 19.23
C GLY A 131 -3.91 23.88 18.62
N PRO A 132 -3.12 23.08 19.35
CA PRO A 132 -2.42 21.90 18.83
C PRO A 132 -3.35 20.81 18.27
N GLY A 133 -4.56 20.66 18.83
CA GLY A 133 -5.57 19.72 18.32
C GLY A 133 -6.20 20.19 17.00
N ARG A 134 -6.61 21.47 16.93
CA ARG A 134 -7.15 22.06 15.69
C ARG A 134 -6.10 22.10 14.59
N LEU A 135 -4.86 22.48 14.92
CA LEU A 135 -3.75 22.47 13.98
C LEU A 135 -3.57 21.09 13.33
N LEU A 136 -3.64 20.02 14.13
CA LEU A 136 -3.57 18.66 13.61
C LEU A 136 -4.72 18.32 12.66
N TRP A 137 -5.97 18.50 13.10
CA TRP A 137 -7.13 17.99 12.38
C TRP A 137 -7.54 18.85 11.18
N GLU A 138 -7.34 20.17 11.27
CA GLU A 138 -7.77 21.11 10.24
C GLU A 138 -6.65 21.50 9.27
N VAL A 139 -5.37 21.33 9.65
CA VAL A 139 -4.23 21.74 8.80
C VAL A 139 -3.31 20.57 8.49
N GLU A 140 -2.70 19.95 9.49
CA GLU A 140 -1.68 18.93 9.24
C GLU A 140 -2.25 17.68 8.56
N LEU A 141 -3.40 17.17 9.04
CA LEU A 141 -3.97 15.93 8.52
C LEU A 141 -4.49 16.07 7.09
N PRO A 142 -5.24 17.14 6.71
CA PRO A 142 -5.64 17.34 5.32
C PRO A 142 -4.46 17.53 4.37
N LEU A 143 -3.42 18.27 4.78
CA LEU A 143 -2.23 18.47 3.95
C LEU A 143 -1.37 17.20 3.84
N ALA A 144 -1.32 16.37 4.89
CA ALA A 144 -0.61 15.09 4.89
C ALA A 144 -1.39 13.96 4.21
N LEU A 145 -2.70 14.12 4.00
CA LEU A 145 -3.59 13.06 3.48
C LEU A 145 -3.09 12.41 2.18
N PRO A 146 -2.59 13.15 1.15
CA PRO A 146 -2.05 12.52 -0.06
C PRO A 146 -0.87 11.58 0.23
N ALA A 147 0.03 11.97 1.15
CA ALA A 147 1.17 11.16 1.53
C ALA A 147 0.77 9.94 2.38
N VAL A 148 -0.19 10.11 3.30
CA VAL A 148 -0.76 9.00 4.08
C VAL A 148 -1.44 7.98 3.16
N MET A 149 -2.20 8.44 2.16
CA MET A 149 -2.85 7.58 1.18
C MET A 149 -1.83 6.84 0.30
N ALA A 150 -0.72 7.49 -0.08
CA ALA A 150 0.39 6.81 -0.76
C ALA A 150 0.99 5.69 0.12
N GLY A 151 1.15 5.94 1.42
CA GLY A 151 1.56 4.92 2.39
C GLY A 151 0.58 3.76 2.52
N LEU A 152 -0.72 4.06 2.53
CA LEU A 152 -1.78 3.04 2.58
C LEU A 152 -1.78 2.16 1.33
N ARG A 153 -1.53 2.74 0.16
CA ARG A 153 -1.39 2.00 -1.11
C ARG A 153 -0.21 1.04 -1.06
N ILE A 154 0.97 1.51 -0.63
CA ILE A 154 2.16 0.67 -0.46
C ILE A 154 1.85 -0.48 0.51
N ALA A 155 1.29 -0.18 1.69
CA ALA A 155 0.94 -1.19 2.68
C ALA A 155 -0.06 -2.22 2.13
N THR A 156 -1.06 -1.78 1.36
CA THR A 156 -2.07 -2.66 0.77
C THR A 156 -1.45 -3.61 -0.26
N VAL A 157 -0.65 -3.10 -1.19
CA VAL A 157 0.03 -3.92 -2.21
C VAL A 157 0.99 -4.91 -1.56
N SER A 158 1.77 -4.48 -0.57
CA SER A 158 2.64 -5.38 0.20
C SER A 158 1.84 -6.45 0.95
N THR A 159 0.66 -6.10 1.49
CA THR A 159 -0.20 -7.05 2.20
C THR A 159 -0.79 -8.10 1.27
N VAL A 160 -1.25 -7.71 0.07
CA VAL A 160 -1.70 -8.66 -0.96
C VAL A 160 -0.58 -9.66 -1.28
N ALA A 161 0.64 -9.17 -1.49
CA ALA A 161 1.79 -10.04 -1.71
C ALA A 161 2.07 -10.97 -0.52
N LEU A 162 2.15 -10.44 0.70
CA LEU A 162 2.42 -11.21 1.92
C LEU A 162 1.31 -12.22 2.26
N THR A 163 0.07 -11.94 1.87
CA THR A 163 -1.06 -12.86 2.08
C THR A 163 -0.82 -14.19 1.37
N THR A 164 -0.10 -14.18 0.23
CA THR A 164 0.27 -15.44 -0.45
C THR A 164 1.11 -16.35 0.44
N VAL A 165 1.98 -15.81 1.30
CA VAL A 165 2.82 -16.59 2.23
C VAL A 165 1.97 -17.25 3.32
N GLY A 166 0.77 -16.72 3.60
CA GLY A 166 -0.20 -17.33 4.51
C GLY A 166 -0.70 -18.70 4.03
N SER A 167 -0.37 -19.11 2.80
CA SER A 167 -0.71 -20.43 2.25
C SER A 167 -0.06 -21.56 3.02
N LEU A 168 1.13 -21.33 3.60
CA LEU A 168 1.86 -22.31 4.40
C LEU A 168 1.11 -22.78 5.65
N VAL A 169 0.08 -22.01 6.05
CA VAL A 169 -0.81 -22.29 7.18
C VAL A 169 -2.22 -22.64 6.68
N GLY A 170 -2.38 -22.85 5.37
CA GLY A 170 -3.64 -23.14 4.68
C GLY A 170 -4.60 -21.95 4.57
N LYS A 171 -4.15 -20.72 4.84
CA LYS A 171 -5.02 -19.53 4.95
C LYS A 171 -4.57 -18.37 4.04
N GLY A 172 -3.91 -18.63 2.92
CA GLY A 172 -3.40 -17.60 1.98
C GLY A 172 -4.34 -17.18 0.85
N GLY A 173 -5.57 -17.71 0.78
CA GLY A 173 -6.51 -17.45 -0.32
C GLY A 173 -5.93 -17.93 -1.65
N LEU A 174 -5.73 -17.03 -2.61
CA LEU A 174 -5.06 -17.34 -3.88
C LEU A 174 -3.66 -17.97 -3.72
N GLY A 175 -2.96 -17.68 -2.62
CA GLY A 175 -1.68 -18.33 -2.30
C GLY A 175 -1.81 -19.84 -2.11
N ASN A 176 -2.93 -20.33 -1.57
CA ASN A 176 -3.17 -21.75 -1.39
C ASN A 176 -3.17 -22.46 -2.76
N LEU A 177 -3.82 -21.86 -3.77
CA LEU A 177 -3.86 -22.43 -5.11
C LEU A 177 -2.47 -22.51 -5.75
N ILE A 178 -1.60 -21.53 -5.47
CA ILE A 178 -0.21 -21.58 -5.92
C ILE A 178 0.50 -22.74 -5.24
N GLU A 179 0.43 -22.82 -3.91
CA GLU A 179 1.09 -23.86 -3.12
C GLU A 179 0.64 -25.27 -3.50
N ASP A 180 -0.67 -25.49 -3.66
CA ASP A 180 -1.25 -26.78 -4.02
C ASP A 180 -0.79 -27.27 -5.41
N ALA A 181 -0.46 -26.34 -6.32
CA ALA A 181 0.00 -26.69 -7.67
C ALA A 181 1.52 -26.89 -7.77
N LEU A 182 2.30 -26.50 -6.76
CA LEU A 182 3.76 -26.64 -6.78
C LEU A 182 4.22 -28.11 -6.83
N PRO A 183 3.69 -29.05 -6.01
CA PRO A 183 4.14 -30.45 -6.03
C PRO A 183 3.93 -31.14 -7.38
N SER A 184 2.85 -30.78 -8.08
CA SER A 184 2.50 -31.36 -9.39
C SER A 184 2.97 -30.52 -10.58
N PHE A 185 3.65 -29.39 -10.34
CA PHE A 185 4.04 -28.41 -11.37
C PHE A 185 2.92 -28.09 -12.36
N PHE A 186 1.70 -27.92 -11.85
CA PHE A 186 0.54 -27.66 -12.70
C PHE A 186 0.52 -26.18 -13.12
N LYS A 187 1.07 -25.90 -14.30
CA LYS A 187 1.42 -24.56 -14.79
C LYS A 187 0.21 -23.66 -14.92
N ALA A 188 -0.89 -24.21 -15.43
CA ALA A 188 -2.15 -23.48 -15.60
C ALA A 188 -2.65 -22.87 -14.28
N GLN A 189 -2.61 -23.64 -13.19
CA GLN A 189 -3.06 -23.20 -11.87
C GLN A 189 -2.11 -22.16 -11.27
N VAL A 190 -0.80 -22.41 -11.29
CA VAL A 190 0.20 -21.46 -10.79
C VAL A 190 0.10 -20.12 -11.52
N LEU A 191 0.03 -20.13 -12.85
CA LEU A 191 -0.06 -18.91 -13.64
C LEU A 191 -1.39 -18.17 -13.37
N THR A 192 -2.51 -18.89 -13.38
CA THR A 192 -3.83 -18.28 -13.16
C THR A 192 -3.91 -17.61 -11.78
N ALA A 193 -3.49 -18.32 -10.73
CA ALA A 193 -3.50 -17.78 -9.36
C ALA A 193 -2.53 -16.59 -9.21
N ALA A 194 -1.33 -16.66 -9.78
CA ALA A 194 -0.37 -15.56 -9.76
C ALA A 194 -0.89 -14.32 -10.50
N VAL A 195 -1.47 -14.50 -11.69
CA VAL A 195 -2.08 -13.39 -12.46
C VAL A 195 -3.24 -12.77 -11.69
N LEU A 196 -4.11 -13.58 -11.08
CA LEU A 196 -5.21 -13.06 -10.24
C LEU A 196 -4.68 -12.26 -9.04
N CYS A 197 -3.61 -12.71 -8.38
CA CYS A 197 -2.97 -11.94 -7.31
C CYS A 197 -2.49 -10.56 -7.80
N VAL A 198 -1.81 -10.51 -8.96
CA VAL A 198 -1.31 -9.24 -9.54
C VAL A 198 -2.46 -8.32 -9.94
N VAL A 199 -3.48 -8.86 -10.61
CA VAL A 199 -4.68 -8.11 -10.99
C VAL A 199 -5.35 -7.54 -9.74
N LEU A 200 -5.48 -8.34 -8.69
CA LEU A 200 -6.07 -7.89 -7.43
C LEU A 200 -5.25 -6.77 -6.78
N ALA A 201 -3.92 -6.87 -6.75
CA ALA A 201 -3.06 -5.82 -6.23
C ALA A 201 -3.21 -4.51 -6.99
N VAL A 202 -3.23 -4.58 -8.33
CA VAL A 202 -3.41 -3.42 -9.21
C VAL A 202 -4.79 -2.80 -9.02
N VAL A 203 -5.85 -3.62 -8.98
CA VAL A 203 -7.22 -3.12 -8.76
C VAL A 203 -7.32 -2.44 -7.39
N ALA A 204 -6.80 -3.04 -6.33
CA ALA A 204 -6.79 -2.44 -5.00
C ALA A 204 -6.03 -1.10 -4.99
N ASP A 205 -4.86 -1.03 -5.63
CA ASP A 205 -4.08 0.21 -5.74
C ASP A 205 -4.83 1.31 -6.50
N LEU A 206 -5.45 0.97 -7.63
CA LEU A 206 -6.22 1.91 -8.44
C LEU A 206 -7.48 2.39 -7.73
N LEU A 207 -8.15 1.54 -6.96
CA LEU A 207 -9.30 1.93 -6.13
C LEU A 207 -8.89 2.92 -5.05
N LEU A 208 -7.77 2.66 -4.35
CA LEU A 208 -7.22 3.58 -3.36
C LEU A 208 -6.73 4.90 -3.97
N LEU A 209 -6.15 4.86 -5.18
CA LEU A 209 -5.79 6.07 -5.93
C LEU A 209 -7.04 6.88 -6.33
N GLY A 210 -8.10 6.21 -6.77
CA GLY A 210 -9.40 6.82 -7.05
C GLY A 210 -9.96 7.51 -5.81
N LEU A 211 -9.96 6.81 -4.66
CA LEU A 211 -10.38 7.36 -3.38
C LEU A 211 -9.51 8.55 -2.95
N GLN A 212 -8.19 8.47 -3.08
CA GLN A 212 -7.27 9.56 -2.80
C GLN A 212 -7.62 10.80 -3.65
N ARG A 213 -7.86 10.62 -4.94
CA ARG A 213 -8.21 11.72 -5.86
C ARG A 213 -9.53 12.38 -5.52
N LEU A 214 -10.50 11.62 -4.98
CA LEU A 214 -11.78 12.15 -4.51
C LEU A 214 -11.63 12.92 -3.19
N LEU A 215 -10.79 12.42 -2.29
CA LEU A 215 -10.55 13.04 -0.98
C LEU A 215 -9.63 14.26 -1.03
N THR A 216 -8.78 14.40 -2.05
CA THR A 216 -7.75 15.46 -2.15
C THR A 216 -7.84 16.30 -3.44
N PRO A 217 -9.00 16.89 -3.77
CA PRO A 217 -9.19 17.63 -5.02
C PRO A 217 -8.24 18.83 -5.18
N TRP A 218 -7.84 19.47 -4.07
CA TRP A 218 -6.93 20.63 -4.06
C TRP A 218 -5.54 20.33 -4.62
N THR A 219 -5.07 19.08 -4.55
CA THR A 219 -3.77 18.68 -5.12
C THR A 219 -3.73 18.80 -6.64
N ARG A 220 -4.89 18.82 -7.32
CA ARG A 220 -4.96 19.01 -8.78
C ARG A 220 -4.70 20.47 -9.20
N ILE A 221 -4.99 21.43 -8.33
CA ILE A 221 -4.94 22.86 -8.67
C ILE A 221 -3.48 23.35 -8.74
N SER A 222 -2.60 22.84 -7.88
CA SER A 222 -1.19 23.24 -7.86
C SER A 222 -0.42 22.85 -9.12
N GLY A 223 -0.73 21.71 -9.75
CA GLY A 223 -0.08 21.30 -11.00
C GLY A 223 -0.44 22.17 -12.22
N ALA A 224 -1.56 22.89 -12.18
CA ALA A 224 -1.97 23.79 -13.25
C ALA A 224 -1.29 25.16 -13.17
N VAL A 225 -0.87 25.60 -11.97
CA VAL A 225 -0.18 26.88 -11.76
C VAL A 225 1.28 26.82 -12.22
N GLU A 226 1.93 25.66 -12.08
CA GLU A 226 3.33 25.45 -12.49
C GLU A 226 3.49 25.18 -14.00
N ALA A 227 2.41 24.76 -14.68
CA ALA A 227 2.40 24.54 -16.12
C ALA A 227 2.16 25.82 -16.95
N ALA A 228 1.96 26.98 -16.34
CA ALA A 228 1.87 28.24 -17.05
C ALA A 228 3.29 28.66 -17.50
N PRO A 229 3.59 28.72 -18.82
CA PRO A 229 4.89 29.17 -19.26
C PRO A 229 5.06 30.63 -18.83
N ALA A 230 6.12 30.90 -18.05
CA ALA A 230 6.57 32.24 -17.73
C ALA A 230 6.78 32.98 -19.06
N LYS A 231 5.87 33.92 -19.38
CA LYS A 231 6.07 34.85 -20.49
C LYS A 231 7.40 35.53 -20.24
N THR A 232 8.37 35.24 -21.10
CA THR A 232 9.67 35.89 -21.11
C THR A 232 9.43 37.36 -21.45
N ASP A 233 9.49 38.23 -20.45
CA ASP A 233 9.56 39.67 -20.65
C ASP A 233 10.88 39.97 -21.37
N ALA A 234 10.82 40.03 -22.70
CA ALA A 234 11.92 40.52 -23.51
C ALA A 234 12.10 42.01 -23.20
N GLY A 235 13.12 42.32 -22.41
CA GLY A 235 13.57 43.69 -22.19
C GLY A 235 13.94 44.38 -23.53
N PRO A 236 13.83 45.71 -23.62
CA PRO A 236 14.02 46.43 -24.87
C PRO A 236 15.47 46.26 -25.41
N PRO A 237 15.65 46.15 -26.74
CA PRO A 237 16.97 45.93 -27.33
C PRO A 237 17.91 47.13 -27.11
N ALA A 238 19.15 46.83 -26.74
CA ALA A 238 20.22 47.82 -26.55
C ALA A 238 20.61 48.50 -27.89
N PRO A 239 20.99 49.79 -27.88
CA PRO A 239 21.33 50.52 -29.10
C PRO A 239 22.65 50.04 -29.70
N ALA A 240 22.63 49.81 -31.03
CA ALA A 240 23.78 49.38 -31.82
C ALA A 240 24.87 50.46 -31.86
N THR A 241 26.07 50.12 -31.42
CA THR A 241 27.26 50.96 -31.59
C THR A 241 27.78 50.85 -33.01
N VAL A 242 27.69 51.97 -33.74
CA VAL A 242 28.34 52.21 -35.04
C VAL A 242 29.86 52.23 -34.84
N LYS A 243 30.57 51.33 -35.53
CA LYS A 243 32.05 51.36 -35.61
C LYS A 243 32.43 52.15 -36.86
N ALA A 244 33.04 53.31 -36.66
CA ALA A 244 33.75 54.08 -37.68
C ALA A 244 35.25 54.01 -37.37
N GLY A 245 36.08 53.80 -38.40
CA GLY A 245 37.55 53.84 -38.32
C GLY A 245 38.20 52.48 -38.42
#